data_AF-A0A845E0D6-F1
#
_entry.id   AF-A0A845E0D6-F1
#
_cell.length_a   1.000
_cell.length_b   1.000
_cell.length_c   1.000
_cell.angle_alpha   90.00
_cell.angle_beta   90.00
_cell.angle_gamma   90.00
#
_symmetry.space_group_name_H-M   'P 1'
#
loop_
_entity.id
_entity.type
_entity.pdbx_description
1 polymer ?
#
loop_
_entity_poly.entity_id
_entity_poly.type
_entity_poly.pdbx_seq_one_letter_code
_entity_poly.pdbx_strand_id
1 'polypeptide(L)' 'MQSLKHHFLLAMPHMEEANFTGSLVYLCDHDDNGCMGVIVNHPLDITLDALFEQLSLGGEASLHRNAPVYYGGPMHK' A
#
# COMPACT_ATOMS: atom_id res chain seq x y z
N MET A 1 -6.90 -23.00 -10.33
CA MET A 1 -7.00 -21.54 -10.51
C MET A 1 -5.65 -20.99 -10.94
N GLN A 2 -5.61 -20.03 -11.86
CA GLN A 2 -4.37 -19.26 -12.09
C GLN A 2 -4.26 -18.22 -10.97
N SER A 3 -3.16 -18.26 -10.24
CA SER A 3 -2.86 -17.27 -9.20
C SER A 3 -2.38 -15.97 -9.84
N LEU A 4 -2.71 -14.85 -9.19
CA LEU A 4 -2.31 -13.48 -9.58
C LEU A 4 -1.24 -12.92 -8.64
N LYS A 5 -0.62 -13.77 -7.79
CA LYS A 5 0.56 -13.36 -7.01
C LYS A 5 1.62 -12.75 -7.93
N HIS A 6 2.34 -11.76 -7.42
CA HIS A 6 3.39 -11.03 -8.15
C HIS A 6 2.91 -10.24 -9.37
N HIS A 7 1.60 -9.99 -9.48
CA HIS A 7 1.04 -9.10 -10.50
C HIS A 7 0.61 -7.77 -9.89
N PHE A 8 0.52 -6.77 -10.75
CA PHE A 8 -0.14 -5.51 -10.43
C PHE A 8 -1.58 -5.52 -10.94
N LEU A 9 -2.51 -5.02 -10.12
CA LEU A 9 -3.84 -4.64 -10.55
C LEU A 9 -3.84 -3.13 -10.82
N LEU A 10 -4.25 -2.76 -12.02
CA LEU A 10 -4.44 -1.37 -12.42
C LEU A 10 -5.92 -1.01 -12.26
N ALA A 11 -6.22 0.01 -11.46
CA ALA A 11 -7.58 0.53 -11.37
C ALA A 11 -8.01 1.12 -12.72
N MET A 12 -9.16 0.68 -13.21
CA MET A 12 -9.71 1.22 -14.45
C MET A 12 -10.23 2.65 -14.22
N PRO A 13 -10.19 3.54 -15.24
CA PRO A 13 -10.60 4.94 -15.09
C PRO A 13 -12.02 5.15 -14.56
N HIS A 14 -12.92 4.18 -14.76
CA HIS A 14 -14.32 4.21 -14.32
C HIS A 14 -14.54 3.55 -12.95
N MET A 15 -13.48 3.25 -12.19
CA MET A 15 -13.58 2.67 -10.86
C MET A 15 -14.05 3.73 -9.85
N GLU A 16 -15.30 3.60 -9.40
CA GLU A 16 -15.98 4.56 -8.51
C GLU A 16 -15.69 4.32 -7.02
N GLU A 17 -15.06 3.19 -6.67
CA GLU A 17 -14.70 2.90 -5.29
C GLU A 17 -13.54 3.79 -4.84
N ALA A 18 -13.83 4.75 -3.95
CA ALA A 18 -12.91 5.82 -3.53
C ALA A 18 -11.54 5.33 -3.05
N ASN A 19 -11.47 4.15 -2.43
CA ASN A 19 -10.21 3.58 -1.93
C ASN A 19 -9.28 3.09 -3.05
N PHE A 20 -9.82 2.75 -4.22
CA PHE A 20 -9.07 2.13 -5.32
C PHE A 20 -9.03 2.98 -6.59
N THR A 21 -9.79 4.07 -6.69
CA THR A 21 -9.73 4.98 -7.84
C THR A 21 -8.29 5.41 -8.13
N GLY A 22 -7.82 5.15 -9.35
CA GLY A 22 -6.46 5.49 -9.77
C GLY A 22 -5.33 4.73 -9.05
N SER A 23 -5.64 3.66 -8.33
CA SER A 23 -4.65 2.85 -7.62
C SER A 23 -3.89 1.88 -8.53
N LEU A 24 -2.64 1.61 -8.16
CA LEU A 24 -1.84 0.49 -8.63
C LEU A 24 -1.61 -0.41 -7.42
N VAL A 25 -2.17 -1.63 -7.45
CA VAL A 25 -2.11 -2.59 -6.33
C VAL A 25 -1.14 -3.69 -6.68
N TYR A 26 -0.14 -3.95 -5.84
CA TYR A 26 0.69 -5.14 -5.94
C TYR A 26 0.06 -6.31 -5.16
N LEU A 27 -0.13 -7.48 -5.80
CA LEU A 27 -0.64 -8.67 -5.14
C LEU A 27 0.48 -9.51 -4.53
N CYS A 28 0.54 -9.51 -3.20
CA CYS A 28 1.46 -10.31 -2.39
C CYS A 28 0.98 -11.76 -2.25
N ASP A 29 -0.34 -11.95 -2.14
CA ASP A 29 -0.96 -13.26 -1.99
C ASP A 29 -2.25 -13.37 -2.82
N HIS A 30 -2.54 -14.57 -3.29
CA HIS A 30 -3.77 -14.95 -4.00
C HIS A 30 -3.90 -16.47 -3.99
N ASP A 31 -4.84 -16.95 -3.18
CA ASP A 31 -5.22 -18.35 -3.01
C ASP A 31 -6.75 -18.50 -2.93
N ASP A 32 -7.25 -19.67 -2.55
CA ASP A 32 -8.68 -19.95 -2.47
C ASP A 32 -9.38 -19.19 -1.32
N ASN A 33 -8.63 -18.59 -0.38
CA ASN A 33 -9.14 -17.76 0.71
C ASN A 33 -9.27 -16.28 0.31
N GLY A 34 -8.77 -15.90 -0.87
CA GLY A 34 -8.84 -14.54 -1.39
C GLY A 34 -7.49 -14.01 -1.85
N CYS A 35 -7.32 -12.69 -1.81
CA CYS A 35 -6.08 -12.04 -2.20
C CYS A 35 -5.66 -10.98 -1.18
N MET A 36 -4.35 -10.81 -1.03
CA MET A 36 -3.74 -9.75 -0.24
C MET A 36 -2.88 -8.90 -1.17
N GLY A 37 -3.14 -7.60 -1.16
CA GLY A 37 -2.37 -6.64 -1.95
C GLY A 37 -2.15 -5.33 -1.21
N VAL A 38 -1.23 -4.53 -1.75
CA VAL A 38 -0.86 -3.23 -1.20
C VAL A 38 -0.91 -2.19 -2.32
N ILE A 39 -1.57 -1.06 -2.09
CA ILE A 39 -1.53 0.09 -2.99
C ILE A 39 -0.13 0.72 -2.94
N VAL A 40 0.51 0.92 -4.10
CA VAL A 40 1.91 1.39 -4.17
C VAL A 40 2.09 2.82 -4.70
N ASN A 41 1.00 3.49 -5.08
CA ASN A 41 1.05 4.79 -5.77
C ASN A 41 0.22 5.89 -5.09
N HIS A 42 -0.24 5.69 -3.86
CA HIS A 42 -0.97 6.68 -3.07
C HIS A 42 -0.13 7.17 -1.88
N PRO A 43 0.76 8.18 -2.07
CA PRO A 43 1.52 8.75 -0.97
C PRO A 43 0.60 9.52 0.00
N LEU A 44 0.93 9.46 1.28
CA LEU A 44 0.31 10.24 2.35
C LEU A 44 1.18 11.47 2.65
N ASP A 45 0.57 12.47 3.29
CA ASP A 45 1.27 13.68 3.74
C ASP A 45 1.95 13.46 5.10
N ILE A 46 2.73 12.38 5.21
CA ILE A 46 3.53 12.03 6.38
C ILE A 46 4.82 11.33 5.91
N THR A 47 5.94 11.65 6.56
CA THR A 47 7.23 11.00 6.32
C THR A 47 7.42 9.77 7.22
N LEU A 48 8.34 8.89 6.84
CA LEU A 48 8.75 7.78 7.70
C LEU A 48 9.28 8.25 9.06
N ASP A 49 10.01 9.36 9.09
CA ASP A 49 10.53 9.98 10.32
C ASP A 49 9.38 10.33 11.30
N ALA A 50 8.39 11.08 10.82
CA ALA A 50 7.23 11.47 11.62
C ALA A 50 6.41 10.27 12.11
N LEU A 51 6.26 9.24 11.26
CA LEU A 51 5.58 8.01 11.65
C LEU A 51 6.35 7.25 12.75
N PHE A 52 7.67 7.16 12.64
CA PHE A 52 8.49 6.50 13.65
C PHE A 52 8.48 7.25 14.99
N GLU A 53 8.56 8.58 14.97
CA GLU A 53 8.40 9.40 16.18
C GLU A 53 7.05 9.14 16.86
N GLN A 54 5.95 9.14 16.08
CA GLN A 54 4.60 8.88 16.61
C GLN A 54 4.48 7.48 17.24
N LEU A 55 5.15 6.47 16.67
CA LEU A 55 5.13 5.09 17.17
C LEU A 55 6.20 4.82 18.24
N SER A 56 7.01 5.83 18.60
CA SER A 56 8.18 5.67 19.49
C SER A 56 9.15 4.59 19.00
N LEU A 57 9.33 4.52 17.68
CA LEU A 57 10.27 3.61 17.02
C LEU A 57 11.58 4.36 16.72
N GLY A 58 12.69 3.63 16.72
CA GLY A 58 13.94 4.13 16.16
C GLY A 58 13.86 4.27 14.65
N GLY A 59 14.82 4.99 14.05
CA GLY A 59 14.85 5.17 12.60
C GLY A 59 15.77 6.28 12.10
N GLU A 60 16.41 7.02 13.02
CA GLU A 60 17.24 8.17 12.69
C GLU A 60 18.40 7.87 11.73
N ALA A 61 18.91 6.63 11.75
CA ALA A 61 19.98 6.18 10.85
C ALA A 61 19.48 5.78 9.45
N SER A 62 18.16 5.76 9.21
CA SER A 62 17.58 5.37 7.92
C SER A 62 17.86 6.43 6.86
N LEU A 63 18.44 6.00 5.73
CA LEU A 63 18.62 6.83 4.54
C LEU A 63 17.29 7.30 3.94
N HIS A 64 16.17 6.67 4.32
CA HIS A 64 14.83 6.93 3.80
C HIS A 64 13.93 7.69 4.79
N ARG A 65 14.46 8.28 5.87
CA ARG A 65 13.63 8.97 6.88
C ARG A 65 12.66 10.01 6.30
N ASN A 66 13.09 10.74 5.27
CA ASN A 66 12.27 11.75 4.60
C ASN A 66 11.36 11.20 3.49
N ALA A 67 11.36 9.88 3.26
CA ALA A 67 10.49 9.28 2.25
C ALA A 67 9.02 9.36 2.71
N PRO A 68 8.08 9.58 1.78
CA PRO A 68 6.66 9.58 2.09
C PRO A 68 6.20 8.18 2.47
N VAL A 69 5.28 8.11 3.43
CA VAL A 69 4.53 6.89 3.72
C VAL A 69 3.44 6.75 2.65
N TYR A 70 3.09 5.52 2.32
CA TYR A 70 2.04 5.22 1.35
C TYR A 70 0.81 4.64 2.05
N TYR A 71 -0.37 5.03 1.58
CA TYR A 71 -1.61 4.37 1.96
C TYR A 71 -1.64 2.99 1.31
N GLY A 72 -1.58 1.93 2.13
CA GLY A 72 -1.54 0.55 1.63
C GLY A 72 -2.89 -0.01 1.16
N GLY A 73 -4.00 0.69 1.44
CA GLY A 73 -5.36 0.21 1.22
C GLY A 73 -6.13 -0.04 2.52
N PRO A 74 -7.45 -0.23 2.44
CA PRO A 74 -8.28 -0.54 3.60
C PRO A 74 -8.01 -1.98 4.09
N MET A 75 -7.87 -2.14 5.41
CA MET A 75 -7.80 -3.47 6.02
C MET A 75 -9.23 -3.97 6.25
N HIS A 76 -9.61 -5.07 5.59
CA HIS A 76 -10.79 -5.82 5.99
C HIS A 76 -10.44 -6.69 7.21
N LYS A 77 -11.25 -6.59 8.27
CA LYS A 77 -11.18 -7.47 9.45
C LYS A 77 -11.85 -8.80 9.16
#